data_AF-A0A501XXP6-F1
#
_entry.id   AF-A0A501XXP6-F1
#
_cell.length_a   1.000
_cell.length_b   1.000
_cell.length_c   1.000
_cell.angle_alpha   90.00
_cell.angle_beta   90.00
_cell.angle_gamma   90.00
#
_symmetry.space_group_name_H-M   'P 1'
#
loop_
_entity.id
_entity.type
_entity.pdbx_description
1 polymer ?
#
loop_
_entity_poly.entity_id
_entity_poly.type
_entity_poly.pdbx_seq_one_letter_code
_entity_poly.pdbx_strand_id
1 'polypeptide(L)'
;MASSSNYVKCGICQNSQWNILAALKSGVWNTESIEISRINIDFNIGKCINCNHVQITNHYTNDIFKILYFSNNIEPDMWCDFTLECSPYLQMYEFINEHLREGLHIADFGAGSGTTLKPEGSPHKSAIA
;
A
#
# COMPACT_ATOMS: atom_id res chain seq x y z
N MET A 1 5.71 -33.04 15.77
CA MET A 1 4.68 -31.98 15.85
C MET A 1 5.37 -30.64 15.68
N ALA A 2 5.26 -30.04 14.49
CA ALA A 2 5.66 -28.65 14.22
C ALA A 2 4.90 -28.20 12.97
N SER A 3 3.70 -27.67 13.16
CA SER A 3 2.99 -26.91 12.14
C SER A 3 3.24 -25.44 12.45
N SER A 4 4.39 -24.92 12.00
CA SER A 4 4.58 -23.48 11.90
C SER A 4 3.46 -22.95 10.99
N SER A 5 2.52 -22.17 11.54
CA SER A 5 1.48 -21.58 10.71
C SER A 5 2.15 -20.74 9.64
N ASN A 6 1.98 -21.07 8.36
CA ASN A 6 2.45 -20.29 7.20
C ASN A 6 1.81 -18.89 7.11
N TYR A 7 1.09 -18.47 8.15
CA TYR A 7 0.34 -17.24 8.21
C TYR A 7 0.91 -16.29 9.27
N VAL A 8 0.93 -15.01 8.95
CA VAL A 8 1.25 -13.94 9.89
C VAL A 8 0.18 -13.85 10.99
N LYS A 9 0.59 -13.26 12.12
CA LYS A 9 -0.34 -12.88 13.18
C LYS A 9 -1.22 -11.71 12.73
N CYS A 10 -2.39 -11.58 13.32
CA CYS A 10 -3.28 -10.45 13.09
C CYS A 10 -2.58 -9.15 13.52
N GLY A 11 -2.48 -8.16 12.62
CA GLY A 11 -1.84 -6.88 12.89
C GLY A 11 -2.51 -6.07 14.01
N ILE A 12 -3.78 -6.37 14.32
CA ILE A 12 -4.54 -5.70 15.37
C ILE A 12 -4.45 -6.47 16.69
N CYS A 13 -4.95 -7.71 16.75
CA CYS A 13 -5.08 -8.45 18.01
C CYS A 13 -4.05 -9.55 18.23
N GLN A 14 -3.09 -9.72 17.30
CA GLN A 14 -2.01 -10.71 17.35
C GLN A 14 -2.44 -12.20 17.39
N ASN A 15 -3.74 -12.49 17.27
CA ASN A 15 -4.24 -13.85 17.12
C ASN A 15 -3.77 -14.44 15.76
N SER A 16 -3.53 -15.75 15.72
CA SER A 16 -3.01 -16.48 14.55
C SER A 16 -4.06 -17.34 13.84
N GLN A 17 -5.32 -17.28 14.26
CA GLN A 17 -6.41 -18.04 13.67
C GLN A 17 -7.19 -17.21 12.65
N TRP A 18 -7.36 -17.80 11.47
CA TRP A 18 -7.89 -17.14 10.29
C TRP A 18 -9.01 -17.97 9.66
N ASN A 19 -10.06 -17.29 9.22
CA ASN A 19 -10.97 -17.80 8.20
C ASN A 19 -10.51 -17.26 6.83
N ILE A 20 -9.99 -18.12 5.96
CA ILE A 20 -9.52 -17.71 4.63
C ILE A 20 -10.73 -17.43 3.74
N LEU A 21 -10.80 -16.20 3.22
CA LEU A 21 -11.93 -15.72 2.42
C LEU A 21 -11.68 -15.89 0.92
N ALA A 22 -10.47 -15.54 0.48
CA ALA A 22 -10.08 -15.50 -0.93
C ALA A 22 -8.55 -15.47 -1.06
N ALA A 23 -8.05 -15.48 -2.30
CA ALA A 23 -6.65 -15.23 -2.60
C ALA A 23 -6.53 -14.27 -3.79
N LEU A 24 -5.76 -13.19 -3.63
CA LEU A 24 -5.34 -12.34 -4.73
C LEU A 24 -4.14 -13.00 -5.42
N LYS A 25 -4.27 -13.29 -6.70
CA LYS A 25 -3.19 -13.87 -7.51
C LYS A 25 -2.49 -12.76 -8.29
N SER A 26 -1.17 -12.65 -8.10
CA SER A 26 -0.30 -11.70 -8.79
C SER A 26 0.93 -12.42 -9.33
N GLY A 27 1.87 -11.68 -9.89
CA GLY A 27 3.13 -12.22 -10.37
C GLY A 27 3.69 -11.46 -11.56
N VAL A 28 4.98 -11.65 -11.81
CA VAL A 28 5.74 -11.02 -12.90
C VAL A 28 6.19 -12.04 -13.92
N TRP A 29 6.39 -11.60 -15.15
CA TRP A 29 7.05 -12.42 -16.16
C TRP A 29 8.50 -12.65 -15.78
N ASN A 30 8.95 -13.88 -15.95
CA ASN A 30 10.35 -14.24 -15.77
C ASN A 30 11.13 -13.83 -17.02
N THR A 31 11.96 -12.80 -16.89
CA THR A 31 12.78 -12.25 -17.98
C THR A 31 14.13 -12.94 -18.13
N GLU A 32 14.51 -13.83 -17.22
CA GLU A 32 15.78 -14.56 -17.23
C GLU A 32 15.70 -15.89 -18.00
N SER A 33 14.49 -16.32 -18.33
CA SER A 33 14.22 -17.59 -19.02
C SER A 33 14.04 -17.37 -20.53
N ILE A 34 14.56 -18.31 -21.33
CA ILE A 34 14.31 -18.36 -22.78
C ILE A 34 12.85 -18.74 -23.06
N GLU A 35 12.24 -19.52 -22.16
CA GLU A 35 10.83 -19.88 -22.22
C GLU A 35 9.97 -18.88 -21.46
N ILE A 36 8.82 -18.54 -22.03
CA ILE A 36 7.83 -17.65 -21.40
C ILE A 36 7.31 -18.34 -20.12
N SER A 37 7.70 -17.81 -18.97
CA SER A 37 7.27 -18.29 -17.66
C SER A 37 6.91 -17.13 -16.75
N ARG A 38 6.07 -17.39 -15.74
CA ARG A 38 5.59 -16.38 -14.79
C ARG A 38 5.94 -16.80 -13.37
N ILE A 39 6.50 -15.87 -12.59
CA ILE A 39 6.67 -16.03 -11.16
C ILE A 39 5.35 -15.63 -10.50
N ASN A 40 4.55 -16.63 -10.11
CA ASN A 40 3.25 -16.41 -9.48
C ASN A 40 3.40 -16.12 -7.98
N ILE A 41 2.59 -15.19 -7.47
CA ILE A 41 2.53 -14.84 -6.06
C ILE A 41 1.06 -14.85 -5.63
N ASP A 42 0.75 -15.63 -4.61
CA ASP A 42 -0.59 -15.73 -4.04
C ASP A 42 -0.66 -15.01 -2.68
N PHE A 43 -1.58 -14.06 -2.56
CA PHE A 43 -1.86 -13.33 -1.34
C PHE A 43 -3.23 -13.75 -0.78
N ASN A 44 -3.22 -14.68 0.16
CA ASN A 44 -4.41 -15.13 0.87
C ASN A 44 -4.98 -13.99 1.72
N ILE A 45 -6.27 -13.73 1.56
CA ILE A 45 -7.04 -12.77 2.34
C ILE A 45 -7.75 -13.55 3.43
N GLY A 46 -7.45 -13.24 4.70
CA GLY A 46 -8.06 -13.91 5.85
C GLY A 46 -8.77 -12.94 6.76
N LYS A 47 -9.87 -13.39 7.37
CA LYS A 47 -10.55 -12.72 8.48
C LYS A 47 -10.11 -13.33 9.80
N CYS A 48 -9.60 -12.51 10.71
CA CYS A 48 -9.21 -12.97 12.05
C CYS A 48 -10.46 -13.46 12.80
N ILE A 49 -10.41 -14.67 13.36
CA ILE A 49 -11.56 -15.26 14.05
C ILE A 49 -11.88 -14.51 15.36
N ASN A 50 -10.89 -13.83 15.95
CA ASN A 50 -11.05 -13.11 17.21
C ASN A 50 -11.59 -11.68 17.04
N CYS A 51 -10.99 -10.87 16.16
CA CYS A 51 -11.32 -9.44 16.04
C CYS A 51 -11.97 -9.05 14.71
N ASN A 52 -12.21 -10.00 13.82
CA ASN A 52 -12.74 -9.77 12.46
C ASN A 52 -11.89 -8.90 11.52
N HIS A 53 -10.68 -8.49 11.93
CA HIS A 53 -9.76 -7.79 11.04
C HIS A 53 -9.45 -8.63 9.79
N VAL A 54 -9.51 -8.01 8.62
CA VAL A 54 -9.21 -8.63 7.33
C VAL A 54 -7.84 -8.13 6.85
N GLN A 55 -6.94 -9.05 6.52
CA GLN A 55 -5.62 -8.72 5.98
C GLN A 55 -5.09 -9.84 5.10
N ILE A 56 -4.00 -9.57 4.37
CA ILE A 56 -3.19 -10.61 3.78
C ILE A 56 -2.55 -11.45 4.90
N THR A 57 -2.64 -12.77 4.78
CA THR A 57 -2.13 -13.70 5.79
C THR A 57 -0.75 -14.25 5.46
N ASN A 58 -0.27 -14.11 4.23
CA ASN A 58 1.10 -14.50 3.85
C ASN A 58 2.13 -13.57 4.49
N HIS A 59 3.34 -14.09 4.73
CA HIS A 59 4.47 -13.26 5.11
C HIS A 59 4.85 -12.33 3.96
N TYR A 60 4.93 -11.03 4.26
CA TYR A 60 5.42 -10.03 3.32
C TYR A 60 6.94 -9.99 3.37
N THR A 61 7.60 -10.51 2.34
CA THR A 61 9.07 -10.56 2.25
C THR A 61 9.61 -9.40 1.43
N ASN A 62 10.90 -9.10 1.60
CA ASN A 62 11.59 -8.11 0.77
C ASN A 62 11.54 -8.46 -0.73
N ASP A 63 11.51 -9.75 -1.07
CA ASP A 63 11.41 -10.19 -2.46
C ASP A 63 10.02 -9.91 -3.03
N ILE A 64 8.97 -10.16 -2.26
CA ILE A 64 7.60 -9.76 -2.63
C ILE A 64 7.51 -8.24 -2.84
N PHE A 65 8.07 -7.45 -1.92
CA PHE A 65 8.11 -6.00 -2.04
C PHE A 65 8.79 -5.55 -3.34
N LYS A 66 9.97 -6.11 -3.65
CA LYS A 66 10.70 -5.81 -4.88
C LYS A 66 9.91 -6.15 -6.14
N ILE A 67 9.26 -7.32 -6.15
CA ILE A 67 8.45 -7.76 -7.31
C ILE A 67 7.26 -6.82 -7.53
N LEU A 68 6.59 -6.37 -6.47
CA LEU A 68 5.41 -5.52 -6.60
C LEU A 68 5.74 -4.08 -6.98
N TYR A 69 6.79 -3.49 -6.40
CA TYR A 69 7.07 -2.05 -6.53
C TYR A 69 8.21 -1.68 -7.48
N PHE A 70 9.11 -2.61 -7.80
CA PHE A 70 10.29 -2.33 -8.61
C PHE A 70 10.44 -3.29 -9.80
N SER A 71 9.33 -3.89 -10.25
CA SER A 71 9.31 -4.70 -11.47
C SER A 71 9.33 -3.86 -12.75
N ASN A 72 9.08 -2.56 -12.65
CA ASN A 72 9.30 -1.59 -13.71
C ASN A 72 9.66 -0.21 -13.12
N ASN A 73 10.16 0.70 -13.96
CA ASN A 73 10.54 2.07 -13.57
C ASN A 73 9.39 3.08 -13.78
N ILE A 74 8.16 2.61 -13.97
CA ILE A 74 7.01 3.49 -14.20
C ILE A 74 6.51 3.93 -12.83
N GLU A 75 6.41 5.24 -12.61
CA GLU A 75 5.80 5.74 -11.38
C GLU A 75 4.35 5.25 -11.31
N PRO A 76 3.93 4.64 -10.18
CA PRO A 76 2.55 4.21 -10.04
C PRO A 76 1.66 5.44 -10.03
N ASP A 77 0.83 5.57 -11.07
CA ASP A 77 -0.25 6.54 -11.09
C ASP A 77 -1.33 6.08 -10.10
N MET A 78 -1.39 6.74 -8.94
CA MET A 78 -2.27 6.33 -7.83
C MET A 78 -3.71 6.79 -8.04
N TRP A 79 -3.93 7.84 -8.85
CA TRP A 79 -5.24 8.43 -9.08
C TRP A 79 -5.31 8.96 -10.50
N CYS A 80 -6.23 8.42 -11.31
CA CYS A 80 -6.50 8.94 -12.64
C CYS A 80 -6.82 10.44 -12.57
N ASP A 81 -6.35 11.23 -13.54
CA ASP A 81 -6.74 12.64 -13.68
C ASP A 81 -8.26 12.75 -13.91
N PHE A 82 -9.01 13.04 -12.86
CA PHE A 82 -10.44 13.33 -12.96
C PHE A 82 -10.62 14.78 -13.41
N THR A 83 -11.12 14.97 -14.63
CA THR A 83 -11.29 16.30 -15.25
C THR A 83 -12.48 17.10 -14.69
N LEU A 84 -13.28 16.51 -13.80
CA LEU A 84 -14.57 17.06 -13.35
C LEU A 84 -14.70 17.25 -11.83
N GLU A 85 -13.76 16.73 -11.03
CA GLU A 85 -13.81 16.79 -9.57
C GLU A 85 -12.50 17.34 -9.01
N CYS A 86 -12.54 17.92 -7.79
CA CYS A 86 -11.33 18.31 -7.10
C CYS A 86 -10.43 17.09 -6.89
N SER A 87 -9.13 17.25 -7.12
CA SER A 87 -8.14 16.21 -6.86
C SER A 87 -8.30 15.65 -5.44
N PRO A 88 -8.25 14.31 -5.23
CA PRO A 88 -8.24 13.71 -3.90
C PRO A 88 -7.16 14.30 -2.98
N TYR A 89 -6.03 14.73 -3.55
CA TYR A 89 -4.96 15.42 -2.82
C TYR A 89 -5.38 16.77 -2.26
N LEU A 90 -6.15 17.56 -3.02
CA LEU A 90 -6.70 18.83 -2.55
C LEU A 90 -7.75 18.61 -1.47
N GLN A 91 -8.64 17.62 -1.64
CA GLN A 91 -9.64 17.28 -0.63
C GLN A 91 -9.00 16.84 0.69
N MET A 92 -7.91 16.06 0.64
CA MET A 92 -7.14 15.68 1.82
C MET A 92 -6.52 16.89 2.52
N TYR A 93 -5.96 17.83 1.75
CA TYR A 93 -5.42 19.08 2.30
C TYR A 93 -6.52 19.90 2.98
N GLU A 94 -7.65 20.13 2.30
CA GLU A 94 -8.79 20.90 2.83
C GLU A 94 -9.34 20.28 4.12
N PHE A 95 -9.42 18.95 4.19
CA PHE A 95 -9.86 18.23 5.37
C PHE A 95 -8.98 18.49 6.60
N ILE A 96 -7.65 18.55 6.44
CA ILE A 96 -6.74 18.76 7.57
C ILE A 96 -6.41 20.24 7.81
N ASN A 97 -6.79 21.15 6.89
CA ASN A 97 -6.34 22.54 6.86
C ASN A 97 -6.63 23.30 8.16
N GLU A 98 -7.77 23.04 8.80
CA GLU A 98 -8.11 23.66 10.09
C GLU A 98 -7.20 23.26 11.27
N HIS A 99 -6.45 22.17 11.11
CA HIS A 99 -5.47 21.70 12.08
C HIS A 99 -4.04 22.13 11.74
N LEU A 100 -3.83 22.70 10.55
CA LEU A 100 -2.53 23.22 10.15
C LEU A 100 -2.27 24.57 10.82
N ARG A 101 -1.03 24.75 11.28
CA ARG A 101 -0.53 26.00 11.86
C ARG A 101 0.84 26.30 11.28
N GLU A 102 1.16 27.57 11.21
CA GLU A 102 2.49 28.00 10.77
C GLU A 102 3.58 27.38 11.67
N GLY A 103 4.65 26.90 11.05
CA GLY A 103 5.78 26.27 11.75
C GLY A 103 5.57 24.80 12.15
N LEU A 104 4.46 24.15 11.75
CA LEU A 104 4.31 22.71 11.95
C LEU A 104 5.11 21.89 10.93
N HIS A 105 5.64 20.76 11.39
CA HIS A 105 6.22 19.73 10.54
C HIS A 105 5.17 18.66 10.24
N ILE A 106 4.97 18.36 8.96
CA ILE A 106 4.03 17.35 8.47
C ILE A 106 4.85 16.20 7.88
N ALA A 107 4.46 14.97 8.19
CA ALA A 107 5.05 13.77 7.59
C ALA A 107 3.98 12.99 6.82
N ASP A 108 4.27 12.63 5.58
CA ASP A 108 3.43 11.79 4.72
C ASP A 108 4.11 10.43 4.51
N PHE A 109 3.49 9.35 4.99
CA PHE A 109 4.02 8.00 4.90
C PHE A 109 3.48 7.31 3.66
N GLY A 110 4.35 7.05 2.69
CA GLY A 110 3.93 6.55 1.38
C GLY A 110 3.56 7.67 0.40
N ALA A 111 4.19 8.84 0.54
CA ALA A 111 3.88 10.06 -0.21
C ALA A 111 4.03 9.97 -1.74
N GLY A 112 4.56 8.88 -2.29
CA GLY A 112 4.86 8.74 -3.71
C GLY A 112 5.74 9.90 -4.21
N SER A 113 5.26 10.63 -5.22
CA SER A 113 5.90 11.84 -5.76
C SER A 113 5.71 13.11 -4.90
N GLY A 114 4.99 13.01 -3.78
CA GLY A 114 4.80 14.09 -2.81
C GLY A 114 3.66 15.05 -3.15
N THR A 115 2.71 14.65 -4.00
CA THR A 115 1.59 15.50 -4.48
C THR A 115 0.73 16.04 -3.34
N THR A 116 0.49 15.25 -2.28
CA THR A 116 -0.27 15.67 -1.09
C THR A 116 0.37 16.84 -0.35
N LEU A 117 1.70 16.95 -0.37
CA LEU A 117 2.46 17.99 0.32
C LEU A 117 2.70 19.23 -0.56
N LYS A 118 2.39 19.15 -1.85
CA LYS A 118 2.49 20.26 -2.82
C LYS A 118 1.17 20.48 -3.56
N PRO A 119 0.02 20.63 -2.88
CA PRO A 119 -1.23 20.86 -3.58
C PRO A 119 -1.13 22.20 -4.34
N GLU A 120 -1.55 22.19 -5.61
CA GLU A 120 -1.60 23.39 -6.44
C GLU A 120 -2.48 24.46 -5.75
N GLY A 121 -1.96 25.68 -5.61
CA GLY A 121 -2.66 26.78 -4.94
C GLY A 121 -2.43 26.91 -3.43
N SER A 122 -1.58 26.10 -2.80
CA SER A 122 -1.28 26.24 -1.37
C SER A 122 -0.45 27.51 -1.05
N PRO A 123 -0.80 28.29 -0.02
CA PRO A 123 -0.01 29.46 0.41
C PRO A 123 1.26 29.07 1.17
N HIS A 124 1.37 27.82 1.63
CA HIS A 124 2.47 27.31 2.45
C HIS A 124 3.48 26.54 1.59
N LYS A 125 4.36 27.28 0.90
CA LYS A 125 5.40 26.75 -0.01
C LYS A 125 6.57 25.98 0.66
N SER A 126 6.44 25.51 1.90
CA SER A 126 7.56 24.92 2.62
C SER A 126 7.14 23.76 3.54
N ALA A 127 6.62 22.69 2.95
CA ALA A 127 6.74 21.36 3.53
C ALA A 127 7.94 20.67 2.86
N ILE A 128 8.98 20.40 3.63
CA ILE A 128 10.13 19.61 3.18
C ILE A 128 9.66 18.14 3.19
N ALA A 129 9.76 17.49 2.04
CA ALA A 129 9.55 16.05 1.90
C ALA A 129 10.70 15.26 2.54
#